data_AF-A0A368TI88-F1
#
_entry.id   AF-A0A368TI88-F1
#
_cell.length_a   1.000
_cell.length_b   1.000
_cell.length_c   1.000
_cell.angle_alpha   90.00
_cell.angle_beta   90.00
_cell.angle_gamma   90.00
#
_symmetry.space_group_name_H-M   'P 1'
#
loop_
_entity.id
_entity.type
_entity.pdbx_description
1 polymer ?
#
loop_
_entity_poly.entity_id
_entity_poly.type
_entity_poly.pdbx_seq_one_letter_code
_entity_poly.pdbx_strand_id
1 'polypeptide(L)'
;MSKTLITERLCTMCGTCVGVCPTDALDVNLRGYPVRDIDRCMNCNLCMEVCPGIGIDMPAFTEKIFGDVYKIENKLGIFKDAYAVSSTNSDLKLNGTSGGFITDFLVQLLETKQIDGAIVTTTSEAHPEKAEVIVAQTKKEILESTQSKYISVSVNQIFREIKKKEGKFALVGLPCHIQGFRKLSAVDPNTAKKIVLTIGLYCGMTMKPKATSDIIKYFKVSPETIQKIEYRGGNWPGEFRILLKNGIKYSLHKDIYRYFFRLYCPERCIYCIDYSNELADISVADAWIVGKNGQWRYPDGKSIVLIRTKTGKHFFEISKKKNSFFLEKLHREVVFESHKGTIRSRKIGSIQRLINSKRELNPDYN
;
A
#
# COMPACT_ATOMS: atom_id res chain seq x y z
N MET A 1 -2.00 -0.23 35.27
CA MET A 1 -1.90 0.94 34.36
C MET A 1 -2.43 0.56 32.98
N SER A 2 -3.60 1.07 32.58
CA SER A 2 -4.12 0.90 31.22
C SER A 2 -3.14 1.54 30.24
N LYS A 3 -2.41 0.76 29.46
CA LYS A 3 -1.59 1.31 28.37
C LYS A 3 -2.52 1.81 27.27
N THR A 4 -2.36 3.09 26.93
CA THR A 4 -3.07 3.80 25.86
C THR A 4 -2.69 3.21 24.51
N LEU A 5 -3.61 3.30 23.53
CA LEU A 5 -3.29 3.02 22.13
C LEU A 5 -2.08 3.86 21.67
N ILE A 6 -1.43 3.42 20.59
CA ILE A 6 -0.37 4.19 19.95
C ILE A 6 -0.85 5.62 19.66
N THR A 7 -0.01 6.61 19.95
CA THR A 7 -0.36 8.01 19.73
C THR A 7 -0.64 8.28 18.26
N GLU A 8 -1.50 9.28 17.97
CA GLU A 8 -1.80 9.68 16.59
C GLU A 8 -0.53 9.98 15.78
N ARG A 9 0.50 10.54 16.43
CA ARG A 9 1.81 10.85 15.82
C ARG A 9 2.50 9.62 15.21
N LEU A 10 2.44 8.48 15.89
CA LEU A 10 3.13 7.24 15.50
C LEU A 10 2.21 6.20 14.85
N CYS A 11 0.89 6.44 14.84
CA CYS A 11 -0.07 5.57 14.21
C CYS A 11 0.11 5.55 12.68
N THR A 12 0.13 4.35 12.10
CA THR A 12 0.20 4.16 10.64
C THR A 12 -1.17 4.15 9.96
N MET A 13 -2.27 4.19 10.73
CA MET A 13 -3.64 4.02 10.24
C MET A 13 -3.86 2.73 9.45
N CYS A 14 -3.05 1.69 9.70
CA CYS A 14 -3.13 0.43 8.94
C CYS A 14 -4.33 -0.45 9.29
N GLY A 15 -4.96 -0.26 10.46
CA GLY A 15 -6.08 -1.08 10.92
C GLY A 15 -5.73 -2.44 11.52
N THR A 16 -4.44 -2.81 11.65
CA THR A 16 -4.07 -4.15 12.17
C THR A 16 -4.61 -4.39 13.57
N CYS A 17 -4.52 -3.39 14.46
CA CYS A 17 -5.08 -3.48 15.81
C CYS A 17 -6.59 -3.74 15.83
N VAL A 18 -7.33 -3.12 14.89
CA VAL A 18 -8.78 -3.29 14.73
C VAL A 18 -9.10 -4.71 14.25
N GLY A 19 -8.37 -5.19 13.24
CA GLY A 19 -8.60 -6.51 12.63
C GLY A 19 -8.21 -7.69 13.52
N VAL A 20 -7.29 -7.50 14.47
CA VAL A 20 -6.91 -8.58 15.40
C VAL A 20 -7.74 -8.62 16.68
N CYS A 21 -8.44 -7.54 17.03
CA CYS A 21 -9.14 -7.42 18.31
C CYS A 21 -10.16 -8.56 18.49
N PRO A 22 -10.05 -9.39 19.54
CA PRO A 22 -10.92 -10.55 19.72
C PRO A 22 -12.33 -10.20 20.20
N THR A 23 -12.49 -9.04 20.85
CA THR A 23 -13.78 -8.57 21.40
C THR A 23 -14.42 -7.45 20.59
N ASP A 24 -13.86 -7.15 19.41
CA ASP A 24 -14.30 -6.04 18.56
C ASP A 24 -14.38 -4.68 19.31
N ALA A 25 -13.53 -4.49 20.33
CA ALA A 25 -13.44 -3.28 21.14
C ALA A 25 -12.70 -2.12 20.46
N LEU A 26 -12.30 -2.28 19.20
CA LEU A 26 -11.60 -1.27 18.42
C LEU A 26 -12.36 -1.03 17.11
N ASP A 27 -12.48 0.25 16.75
CA ASP A 27 -13.02 0.72 15.48
C ASP A 27 -12.19 1.89 14.94
N VAL A 28 -12.47 2.37 13.72
CA VAL A 28 -11.78 3.48 13.07
C VAL A 28 -12.67 4.72 13.07
N ASN A 29 -12.17 5.82 13.64
CA ASN A 29 -12.90 7.09 13.60
C ASN A 29 -12.84 7.77 12.22
N LEU A 30 -13.60 8.86 12.04
CA LEU A 30 -13.64 9.65 10.80
C LEU A 30 -12.28 10.22 10.37
N ARG A 31 -11.31 10.32 11.28
CA ARG A 31 -9.94 10.78 10.99
C ARG A 31 -9.01 9.63 10.56
N GLY A 32 -9.48 8.39 10.56
CA GLY A 32 -8.73 7.19 10.19
C GLY A 32 -7.93 6.55 11.33
N TYR A 33 -8.11 7.00 12.57
CA TYR A 33 -7.39 6.47 13.73
C TYR A 33 -8.23 5.43 14.49
N PRO A 34 -7.58 4.39 15.05
CA PRO A 34 -8.27 3.44 15.91
C PRO A 34 -8.75 4.11 17.20
N VAL A 35 -9.98 3.84 17.59
CA VAL A 35 -10.61 4.25 18.85
C VAL A 35 -10.99 3.00 19.64
N ARG A 36 -10.79 3.04 20.96
CA ARG A 36 -11.02 1.92 21.87
C ARG A 36 -12.28 2.14 22.68
N ASP A 37 -13.20 1.19 22.60
CA ASP A 37 -14.28 1.00 23.55
C ASP A 37 -13.68 0.34 24.82
N ILE A 38 -13.71 1.06 25.94
CA ILE A 38 -13.09 0.61 27.19
C ILE A 38 -13.91 -0.53 27.82
N ASP A 39 -15.23 -0.50 27.68
CA ASP A 39 -16.14 -1.44 28.31
C ASP A 39 -16.07 -2.82 27.64
N ARG A 40 -15.78 -2.85 26.34
CA ARG A 40 -15.56 -4.10 25.58
C ARG A 40 -14.11 -4.61 25.64
N CYS A 41 -13.18 -3.79 26.14
CA CYS A 41 -11.75 -4.11 26.09
C CYS A 41 -11.33 -5.02 27.25
N MET A 42 -10.94 -6.25 26.92
CA MET A 42 -10.39 -7.22 27.90
C MET A 42 -8.90 -7.03 28.25
N ASN A 43 -8.28 -5.91 27.83
CA ASN A 43 -6.88 -5.56 28.12
C ASN A 43 -5.83 -6.63 27.73
N CYS A 44 -6.08 -7.43 26.69
CA CYS A 44 -5.18 -8.51 26.24
C CYS A 44 -3.88 -8.02 25.56
N ASN A 45 -3.76 -6.73 25.24
CA ASN A 45 -2.59 -6.09 24.63
C ASN A 45 -2.21 -6.55 23.19
N LEU A 46 -2.95 -7.46 22.58
CA LEU A 46 -2.72 -7.93 21.21
C LEU A 46 -2.64 -6.79 20.18
N CYS A 47 -3.45 -5.74 20.36
CA CYS A 47 -3.46 -4.56 19.49
C CYS A 47 -2.12 -3.81 19.45
N MET A 48 -1.38 -3.82 20.57
CA MET A 48 -0.05 -3.21 20.65
C MET A 48 1.01 -4.15 20.09
N GLU A 49 0.92 -5.44 20.41
CA GLU A 49 1.85 -6.46 19.91
C GLU A 49 1.93 -6.46 18.39
N VAL A 50 0.80 -6.37 17.69
CA VAL A 50 0.76 -6.35 16.21
C VAL A 50 0.98 -4.97 15.58
N CYS A 51 1.10 -3.90 16.37
CA CYS A 51 1.12 -2.53 15.86
C CYS A 51 2.46 -2.24 15.15
N PRO A 52 2.50 -2.01 13.82
CA PRO A 52 3.74 -1.58 13.16
C PRO A 52 4.12 -0.15 13.59
N GLY A 53 3.16 0.63 14.11
CA GLY A 53 3.36 1.94 14.73
C GLY A 53 4.26 1.94 15.97
N ILE A 54 4.39 0.82 16.68
CA ILE A 54 5.37 0.69 17.76
C ILE A 54 6.76 0.42 17.19
N GLY A 55 6.81 -0.43 16.17
CA GLY A 55 8.05 -0.83 15.51
C GLY A 55 7.88 -2.15 14.78
N ILE A 56 8.85 -2.43 13.92
CA ILE A 56 9.02 -3.72 13.30
C ILE A 56 10.51 -4.08 13.27
N ASP A 57 10.81 -5.33 13.64
CA ASP A 57 12.15 -5.89 13.57
C ASP A 57 12.42 -6.34 12.12
N MET A 58 12.87 -5.38 11.29
CA MET A 58 13.20 -5.65 9.89
C MET A 58 14.23 -6.79 9.74
N PRO A 59 15.33 -6.84 10.52
CA PRO A 59 16.24 -7.98 10.53
C PRO A 59 15.56 -9.33 10.77
N ALA A 60 14.84 -9.50 11.88
CA ALA A 60 14.23 -10.79 12.21
C ALA A 60 13.19 -11.25 11.18
N PHE A 61 12.37 -10.33 10.67
CA PHE A 61 11.41 -10.67 9.61
C PHE A 61 12.09 -10.95 8.27
N THR A 62 13.19 -10.27 7.95
CA THR A 62 13.95 -10.54 6.72
C THR A 62 14.56 -11.92 6.76
N GLU A 63 15.21 -12.29 7.86
CA GLU A 63 15.77 -13.63 8.05
C GLU A 63 14.68 -14.70 7.97
N LYS A 64 13.56 -14.50 8.68
CA LYS A 64 12.44 -15.45 8.67
C LYS A 64 11.81 -15.65 7.29
N ILE A 65 11.66 -14.59 6.49
CA ILE A 65 10.94 -14.63 5.21
C ILE A 65 11.87 -15.06 4.07
N PHE A 66 13.11 -14.57 4.07
CA PHE A 66 14.05 -14.72 2.96
C PHE A 66 15.19 -15.70 3.24
N GLY A 67 15.47 -16.03 4.50
CA GLY A 67 16.63 -16.82 4.92
C GLY A 67 17.95 -16.08 4.70
N ASP A 68 17.95 -14.76 4.78
CA ASP A 68 19.08 -13.90 4.44
C ASP A 68 19.15 -12.69 5.39
N VAL A 69 20.31 -12.06 5.46
CA VAL A 69 20.63 -11.00 6.42
C VAL A 69 20.12 -9.65 5.91
N TYR A 70 19.38 -8.93 6.76
CA TYR A 70 18.99 -7.56 6.47
C TYR A 70 20.20 -6.63 6.44
N LYS A 71 20.43 -6.00 5.28
CA LYS A 71 21.50 -5.02 5.07
C LYS A 71 20.89 -3.65 4.80
N ILE A 72 21.19 -2.66 5.63
CA ILE A 72 20.61 -1.32 5.49
C ILE A 72 21.14 -0.60 4.23
N GLU A 73 22.29 -1.02 3.72
CA GLU A 73 22.92 -0.61 2.46
C GLU A 73 22.07 -1.08 1.27
N ASN A 74 21.36 -2.19 1.43
CA ASN A 74 20.41 -2.67 0.44
C ASN A 74 19.15 -1.78 0.45
N LYS A 75 19.20 -0.68 -0.31
CA LYS A 75 18.14 0.35 -0.29
C LYS A 75 16.79 -0.08 -0.88
N LEU A 76 16.73 -1.20 -1.59
CA LEU A 76 15.51 -1.79 -2.17
C LEU A 76 15.04 -3.07 -1.45
N GLY A 77 15.74 -3.45 -0.37
CA GLY A 77 15.59 -4.74 0.27
C GLY A 77 15.95 -5.93 -0.65
N ILE A 78 15.68 -7.12 -0.14
CA ILE A 78 16.00 -8.37 -0.83
C ILE A 78 14.96 -8.60 -1.93
N PHE A 79 15.45 -8.84 -3.14
CA PHE A 79 14.66 -9.34 -4.25
C PHE A 79 15.54 -10.18 -5.18
N LYS A 80 14.93 -11.16 -5.84
CA LYS A 80 15.61 -12.11 -6.73
C LYS A 80 15.60 -11.63 -8.16
N ASP A 81 14.46 -11.09 -8.59
CA ASP A 81 14.22 -10.72 -9.97
C ASP A 81 13.47 -9.39 -10.04
N ALA A 82 13.78 -8.57 -11.05
CA ALA A 82 13.08 -7.32 -11.34
C ALA A 82 12.67 -7.26 -12.81
N TYR A 83 11.47 -6.75 -13.08
CA TYR A 83 10.94 -6.59 -14.43
C TYR A 83 10.23 -5.24 -14.60
N ALA A 84 10.34 -4.63 -15.77
CA ALA A 84 9.36 -3.66 -16.25
C ALA A 84 8.24 -4.42 -16.94
N VAL A 85 7.00 -4.19 -16.50
CA VAL A 85 5.83 -4.97 -16.87
C VAL A 85 4.70 -4.07 -17.35
N SER A 86 4.04 -4.49 -18.41
CA SER A 86 2.71 -3.98 -18.79
C SER A 86 1.80 -5.12 -19.23
N SER A 87 0.52 -5.02 -18.85
CA SER A 87 -0.57 -5.86 -19.37
C SER A 87 -0.60 -5.84 -20.89
N THR A 88 -0.85 -7.00 -21.51
CA THR A 88 -1.16 -7.08 -22.95
C THR A 88 -2.61 -6.69 -23.24
N ASN A 89 -3.49 -6.71 -22.23
CA ASN A 89 -4.82 -6.13 -22.31
C ASN A 89 -4.74 -4.60 -22.25
N SER A 90 -5.12 -3.94 -23.35
CA SER A 90 -5.08 -2.49 -23.52
C SER A 90 -5.97 -1.74 -22.54
N ASP A 91 -7.16 -2.27 -22.22
CA ASP A 91 -8.10 -1.62 -21.32
C ASP A 91 -7.57 -1.59 -19.88
N LEU A 92 -6.91 -2.68 -19.46
CA LEU A 92 -6.27 -2.74 -18.15
C LEU A 92 -5.03 -1.85 -18.06
N LYS A 93 -4.29 -1.72 -19.17
CA LYS A 93 -3.16 -0.78 -19.26
C LYS A 93 -3.65 0.66 -19.14
N LEU A 94 -4.70 1.05 -19.88
CA LEU A 94 -5.22 2.41 -19.92
C LEU A 94 -5.90 2.84 -18.61
N ASN A 95 -6.63 1.93 -17.96
CA ASN A 95 -7.33 2.23 -16.70
C ASN A 95 -6.45 2.06 -15.45
N GLY A 96 -5.29 1.41 -15.58
CA GLY A 96 -4.31 1.29 -14.52
C GLY A 96 -3.59 2.61 -14.21
N THR A 97 -3.00 2.75 -13.02
CA THR A 97 -2.12 3.89 -12.70
C THR A 97 -0.82 3.91 -13.54
N SER A 98 -0.51 2.78 -14.17
CA SER A 98 0.79 2.46 -14.77
C SER A 98 0.60 1.28 -15.74
N GLY A 99 1.51 0.30 -15.76
CA GLY A 99 1.40 -0.87 -16.64
C GLY A 99 0.21 -1.83 -16.42
N GLY A 100 -0.77 -1.53 -15.56
CA GLY A 100 -1.95 -2.40 -15.34
C GLY A 100 -1.65 -3.74 -14.66
N PHE A 101 -0.42 -3.98 -14.19
CA PHE A 101 0.06 -5.29 -13.75
C PHE A 101 -0.78 -5.90 -12.62
N ILE A 102 -1.02 -5.18 -11.51
CA ILE A 102 -1.68 -5.76 -10.33
C ILE A 102 -3.11 -6.21 -10.65
N THR A 103 -3.86 -5.37 -11.36
CA THR A 103 -5.25 -5.65 -11.73
C THR A 103 -5.33 -6.89 -12.62
N ASP A 104 -4.55 -6.93 -13.70
CA ASP A 104 -4.51 -8.09 -14.60
C ASP A 104 -4.01 -9.35 -13.88
N PHE A 105 -2.97 -9.22 -13.05
CA PHE A 105 -2.43 -10.31 -12.25
C PHE A 105 -3.48 -10.91 -11.31
N LEU A 106 -4.20 -10.09 -10.55
CA LEU A 106 -5.25 -10.57 -9.64
C LEU A 106 -6.43 -11.20 -10.39
N VAL A 107 -6.86 -10.61 -11.51
CA VAL A 107 -7.91 -11.18 -12.37
C VAL A 107 -7.51 -12.58 -12.83
N GLN A 108 -6.28 -12.74 -13.32
CA GLN A 108 -5.79 -14.05 -13.74
C GLN A 108 -5.73 -15.05 -12.59
N LEU A 109 -5.29 -14.64 -11.39
CA LEU A 109 -5.23 -15.53 -10.23
C LEU A 109 -6.63 -15.97 -9.75
N LEU A 110 -7.64 -15.09 -9.83
CA LEU A 110 -9.04 -15.46 -9.57
C LEU A 110 -9.56 -16.43 -10.63
N GLU A 111 -9.40 -16.10 -11.92
CA GLU A 111 -9.91 -16.92 -13.03
C GLU A 111 -9.27 -18.32 -13.06
N THR A 112 -8.03 -18.44 -12.60
CA THR A 112 -7.30 -19.71 -12.47
C THR A 112 -7.43 -20.38 -11.10
N LYS A 113 -8.31 -19.85 -10.24
CA LYS A 113 -8.61 -20.37 -8.89
C LYS A 113 -7.37 -20.57 -8.02
N GLN A 114 -6.35 -19.73 -8.20
CA GLN A 114 -5.16 -19.70 -7.35
C GLN A 114 -5.42 -18.93 -6.05
N ILE A 115 -6.38 -18.00 -6.09
CA ILE A 115 -6.95 -17.29 -4.95
C ILE A 115 -8.47 -17.30 -5.08
N ASP A 116 -9.16 -17.23 -3.94
CA ASP A 116 -10.62 -17.12 -3.82
C ASP A 116 -11.08 -15.66 -3.62
N GLY A 117 -10.13 -14.76 -3.36
CA GLY A 117 -10.38 -13.33 -3.22
C GLY A 117 -9.09 -12.51 -3.12
N ALA A 118 -9.20 -11.22 -3.38
CA ALA A 118 -8.12 -10.25 -3.21
C ALA A 118 -8.55 -9.14 -2.26
N ILE A 119 -7.79 -8.93 -1.19
CA ILE A 119 -7.95 -7.78 -0.29
C ILE A 119 -7.38 -6.56 -1.01
N VAL A 120 -8.27 -5.64 -1.39
CA VAL A 120 -7.95 -4.47 -2.20
C VAL A 120 -8.64 -3.22 -1.67
N THR A 121 -8.13 -2.06 -2.04
CA THR A 121 -8.73 -0.75 -1.71
C THR A 121 -9.53 -0.22 -2.89
N THR A 122 -10.81 0.04 -2.65
CA THR A 122 -11.75 0.62 -3.62
C THR A 122 -12.26 1.98 -3.13
N THR A 123 -13.06 2.66 -3.95
CA THR A 123 -13.86 3.83 -3.53
C THR A 123 -15.22 3.36 -3.06
N SER A 124 -15.76 3.97 -2.01
CA SER A 124 -17.12 3.68 -1.54
C SER A 124 -18.14 4.04 -2.63
N GLU A 125 -19.11 3.16 -2.87
CA GLU A 125 -20.20 3.45 -3.79
C GLU A 125 -21.14 4.54 -3.24
N ALA A 126 -21.43 4.49 -1.94
CA ALA A 126 -22.27 5.47 -1.26
C ALA A 126 -21.57 6.82 -1.05
N HIS A 127 -20.25 6.79 -0.87
CA HIS A 127 -19.44 7.98 -0.59
C HIS A 127 -18.16 8.00 -1.44
N PRO A 128 -18.23 8.32 -2.74
CA PRO A 128 -17.10 8.20 -3.68
C PRO A 128 -15.83 8.95 -3.29
N GLU A 129 -15.91 9.90 -2.36
CA GLU A 129 -14.78 10.60 -1.76
C GLU A 129 -13.99 9.80 -0.72
N LYS A 130 -14.56 8.70 -0.22
CA LYS A 130 -13.99 7.80 0.77
C LYS A 130 -13.44 6.55 0.09
N ALA A 131 -12.38 6.01 0.68
CA ALA A 131 -11.84 4.72 0.30
C ALA A 131 -12.33 3.64 1.27
N GLU A 132 -12.60 2.47 0.72
CA GLU A 132 -13.04 1.28 1.45
C GLU A 132 -12.15 0.09 1.10
N VAL A 133 -12.25 -0.96 1.89
CA VAL A 133 -11.47 -2.18 1.75
C VAL A 133 -12.44 -3.32 1.56
N ILE A 134 -12.24 -4.10 0.50
CA ILE A 134 -13.09 -5.23 0.18
C ILE A 134 -12.24 -6.49 -0.01
N VAL A 135 -12.87 -7.64 0.15
CA VAL A 135 -12.37 -8.90 -0.41
C VAL A 135 -13.00 -9.07 -1.78
N ALA A 136 -12.32 -8.60 -2.83
CA ALA A 136 -12.79 -8.72 -4.20
C ALA A 136 -12.73 -10.18 -4.65
N GLN A 137 -13.87 -10.76 -5.04
CA GLN A 137 -14.02 -12.15 -5.48
C GLN A 137 -14.41 -12.25 -6.96
N THR A 138 -14.67 -11.12 -7.61
CA THR A 138 -15.00 -11.04 -9.03
C THR A 138 -14.03 -10.15 -9.79
N LYS A 139 -13.93 -10.39 -11.10
CA LYS A 139 -13.20 -9.51 -12.02
C LYS A 139 -13.68 -8.06 -11.94
N LYS A 140 -15.01 -7.85 -11.86
CA LYS A 140 -15.62 -6.52 -11.77
C LYS A 140 -15.11 -5.75 -10.54
N GLU A 141 -15.14 -6.36 -9.37
CA GLU A 141 -14.67 -5.73 -8.12
C GLU A 141 -13.17 -5.39 -8.17
N ILE A 142 -12.34 -6.24 -8.80
CA ILE A 142 -10.92 -5.92 -9.02
C ILE A 142 -10.75 -4.71 -9.94
N LEU A 143 -11.54 -4.61 -11.01
CA LEU A 143 -11.48 -3.49 -11.95
C LEU A 143 -11.93 -2.18 -11.29
N GLU A 144 -12.98 -2.22 -10.46
CA GLU A 144 -13.44 -1.07 -9.69
C GLU A 144 -12.42 -0.62 -8.64
N SER A 145 -11.59 -1.55 -8.16
CA SER A 145 -10.50 -1.28 -7.22
C SER A 145 -9.23 -0.69 -7.87
N THR A 146 -9.23 -0.48 -9.19
CA THR A 146 -8.08 0.11 -9.90
C THR A 146 -7.70 1.50 -9.40
N GLN A 147 -6.48 1.90 -9.74
CA GLN A 147 -5.82 3.12 -9.32
C GLN A 147 -5.36 3.20 -7.86
N SER A 148 -4.27 3.94 -7.64
CA SER A 148 -3.80 4.34 -6.31
C SER A 148 -4.83 5.24 -5.63
N LYS A 149 -5.12 5.02 -4.34
CA LYS A 149 -5.84 5.99 -3.50
C LYS A 149 -4.82 6.66 -2.58
N TYR A 150 -4.58 7.97 -2.74
CA TYR A 150 -3.51 8.67 -2.00
C TYR A 150 -3.91 9.14 -0.59
N ILE A 151 -4.85 8.43 0.05
CA ILE A 151 -5.25 8.66 1.44
C ILE A 151 -4.96 7.44 2.30
N SER A 152 -4.78 7.64 3.60
CA SER A 152 -4.64 6.56 4.57
C SER A 152 -5.92 5.73 4.63
N VAL A 153 -5.77 4.41 4.57
CA VAL A 153 -6.88 3.45 4.63
C VAL A 153 -6.51 2.33 5.60
N SER A 154 -7.42 1.96 6.49
CA SER A 154 -7.23 0.89 7.47
C SER A 154 -7.39 -0.50 6.85
N VAL A 155 -6.54 -0.86 5.86
CA VAL A 155 -6.63 -2.12 5.10
C VAL A 155 -6.71 -3.35 6.00
N ASN A 156 -5.89 -3.41 7.04
CA ASN A 156 -5.79 -4.60 7.90
C ASN A 156 -6.97 -4.75 8.87
N GLN A 157 -7.93 -3.82 8.90
CA GLN A 157 -9.18 -4.02 9.66
C GLN A 157 -9.97 -5.23 9.13
N ILE A 158 -9.82 -5.54 7.83
CA ILE A 158 -10.46 -6.65 7.15
C ILE A 158 -10.09 -8.01 7.75
N PHE A 159 -9.01 -8.11 8.53
CA PHE A 159 -8.64 -9.37 9.18
C PHE A 159 -9.71 -9.89 10.15
N ARG A 160 -10.58 -9.02 10.68
CA ARG A 160 -11.78 -9.43 11.44
C ARG A 160 -12.72 -10.29 10.61
N GLU A 161 -12.85 -9.97 9.32
CA GLU A 161 -13.66 -10.71 8.36
C GLU A 161 -12.93 -11.97 7.86
N ILE A 162 -11.65 -11.85 7.51
CA ILE A 162 -10.83 -12.99 7.03
C ILE A 162 -10.77 -14.13 8.05
N LYS A 163 -10.74 -13.82 9.35
CA LYS A 163 -10.84 -14.82 10.42
C LYS A 163 -12.04 -15.76 10.25
N LYS A 164 -13.16 -15.20 9.81
CA LYS A 164 -14.47 -15.87 9.68
C LYS A 164 -14.70 -16.49 8.29
N LYS A 165 -13.84 -16.20 7.30
CA LYS A 165 -13.94 -16.72 5.94
C LYS A 165 -12.97 -17.87 5.69
N GLU A 166 -13.39 -18.85 4.92
CA GLU A 166 -12.50 -19.85 4.33
C GLU A 166 -12.02 -19.39 2.95
N GLY A 167 -10.84 -19.88 2.54
CA GLY A 167 -10.26 -19.58 1.23
C GLY A 167 -8.82 -19.05 1.28
N LYS A 168 -8.28 -18.83 0.10
CA LYS A 168 -6.94 -18.32 -0.18
C LYS A 168 -7.04 -16.89 -0.69
N PHE A 169 -6.44 -15.95 0.02
CA PHE A 169 -6.54 -14.53 -0.31
C PHE A 169 -5.19 -13.93 -0.69
N ALA A 170 -5.20 -13.02 -1.67
CA ALA A 170 -4.09 -12.11 -1.92
C ALA A 170 -4.28 -10.80 -1.14
N LEU A 171 -3.23 -10.27 -0.53
CA LEU A 171 -3.24 -8.97 0.14
C LEU A 171 -2.47 -7.93 -0.67
N VAL A 172 -3.16 -6.90 -1.15
CA VAL A 172 -2.52 -5.72 -1.74
C VAL A 172 -2.38 -4.64 -0.67
N GLY A 173 -1.18 -4.18 -0.41
CA GLY A 173 -0.94 -3.26 0.72
C GLY A 173 0.26 -2.35 0.57
N LEU A 174 0.23 -1.25 1.32
CA LEU A 174 1.38 -0.38 1.55
C LEU A 174 2.35 -1.05 2.54
N PRO A 175 3.58 -0.55 2.69
CA PRO A 175 4.57 -1.13 3.61
C PRO A 175 4.04 -1.34 5.03
N CYS A 176 3.37 -0.34 5.60
CA CYS A 176 2.77 -0.47 6.94
C CYS A 176 1.66 -1.55 7.03
N HIS A 177 0.95 -1.85 5.94
CA HIS A 177 -0.05 -2.92 5.89
C HIS A 177 0.63 -4.28 5.91
N ILE A 178 1.66 -4.47 5.09
CA ILE A 178 2.43 -5.71 5.03
C ILE A 178 3.18 -5.95 6.34
N GLN A 179 3.78 -4.91 6.93
CA GLN A 179 4.41 -4.99 8.26
C GLN A 179 3.40 -5.43 9.34
N GLY A 180 2.21 -4.84 9.36
CA GLY A 180 1.14 -5.25 10.27
C GLY A 180 0.71 -6.70 10.04
N PHE A 181 0.60 -7.13 8.79
CA PHE A 181 0.30 -8.53 8.45
C PHE A 181 1.40 -9.50 8.91
N ARG A 182 2.69 -9.15 8.76
CA ARG A 182 3.80 -10.00 9.23
C ARG A 182 3.80 -10.14 10.75
N LYS A 183 3.50 -9.05 11.47
CA LYS A 183 3.32 -9.10 12.94
C LYS A 183 2.11 -9.94 13.34
N LEU A 184 0.97 -9.78 12.66
CA LEU A 184 -0.19 -10.65 12.83
C LEU A 184 0.19 -12.12 12.61
N SER A 185 0.97 -12.42 11.57
CA SER A 185 1.37 -13.79 11.23
C SER A 185 2.19 -14.49 12.32
N ALA A 186 2.83 -13.74 13.21
CA ALA A 186 3.55 -14.29 14.35
C ALA A 186 2.62 -14.70 15.51
N VAL A 187 1.45 -14.05 15.64
CA VAL A 187 0.53 -14.22 16.78
C VAL A 187 -0.75 -14.97 16.42
N ASP A 188 -1.15 -14.94 15.14
CA ASP A 188 -2.32 -15.63 14.59
C ASP A 188 -1.97 -16.34 13.27
N PRO A 189 -1.28 -17.49 13.34
CA PRO A 189 -0.94 -18.28 12.16
C PRO A 189 -2.17 -18.80 11.38
N ASN A 190 -3.31 -18.96 12.05
CA ASN A 190 -4.53 -19.49 11.46
C ASN A 190 -5.19 -18.48 10.50
N THR A 191 -5.17 -17.20 10.83
CA THR A 191 -5.56 -16.16 9.88
C THR A 191 -4.49 -15.97 8.81
N ALA A 192 -3.22 -16.01 9.20
CA ALA A 192 -2.12 -15.76 8.28
C ALA A 192 -2.00 -16.78 7.14
N LYS A 193 -2.25 -18.07 7.40
CA LYS A 193 -2.23 -19.13 6.36
C LYS A 193 -3.28 -18.93 5.27
N LYS A 194 -4.35 -18.16 5.55
CA LYS A 194 -5.38 -17.80 4.57
C LYS A 194 -4.87 -16.74 3.58
N ILE A 195 -3.88 -15.93 3.95
CA ILE A 195 -3.25 -14.94 3.05
C ILE A 195 -2.06 -15.60 2.34
N VAL A 196 -2.28 -16.09 1.13
CA VAL A 196 -1.30 -16.90 0.39
C VAL A 196 -0.31 -16.09 -0.43
N LEU A 197 -0.59 -14.80 -0.65
CA LEU A 197 0.23 -13.91 -1.46
C LEU A 197 0.13 -12.47 -0.95
N THR A 198 1.27 -11.80 -0.78
CA THR A 198 1.34 -10.36 -0.49
C THR A 198 1.92 -9.57 -1.66
N ILE A 199 1.14 -8.61 -2.16
CA ILE A 199 1.53 -7.68 -3.22
C ILE A 199 1.75 -6.30 -2.58
N GLY A 200 3.01 -5.94 -2.40
CA GLY A 200 3.42 -4.71 -1.76
C GLY A 200 3.55 -3.55 -2.75
N LEU A 201 2.78 -2.49 -2.56
CA LEU A 201 3.00 -1.24 -3.31
C LEU A 201 4.18 -0.47 -2.72
N TYR A 202 4.99 0.14 -3.60
CA TYR A 202 5.93 1.18 -3.18
C TYR A 202 5.16 2.36 -2.59
N CYS A 203 5.66 2.92 -1.50
CA CYS A 203 4.98 4.02 -0.82
C CYS A 203 5.97 5.09 -0.39
N GLY A 204 5.90 6.26 -1.03
CA GLY A 204 6.59 7.45 -0.55
C GLY A 204 5.94 7.93 0.74
N MET A 205 4.67 8.33 0.64
CA MET A 205 3.83 8.76 1.75
C MET A 205 2.37 8.70 1.32
N THR A 206 1.47 8.82 2.30
CA THR A 206 0.03 8.93 2.09
C THR A 206 -0.46 10.25 2.69
N MET A 207 -1.74 10.57 2.49
CA MET A 207 -2.38 11.76 3.06
C MET A 207 -3.45 11.35 4.06
N LYS A 208 -3.68 12.16 5.09
CA LYS A 208 -4.86 12.03 5.95
C LYS A 208 -6.14 12.14 5.09
N PRO A 209 -7.23 11.41 5.41
CA PRO A 209 -8.48 11.46 4.64
C PRO A 209 -9.02 12.87 4.36
N LYS A 210 -8.78 13.80 5.29
CA LYS A 210 -9.12 15.22 5.15
C LYS A 210 -8.58 15.89 3.88
N ALA A 211 -7.48 15.41 3.30
CA ALA A 211 -6.92 15.97 2.06
C ALA A 211 -7.95 15.98 0.92
N THR A 212 -8.62 14.85 0.70
CA THR A 212 -9.64 14.72 -0.36
C THR A 212 -10.84 15.61 -0.07
N SER A 213 -11.29 15.68 1.19
CA SER A 213 -12.37 16.58 1.60
C SER A 213 -12.04 18.05 1.35
N ASP A 214 -10.79 18.47 1.59
CA ASP A 214 -10.38 19.85 1.38
C ASP A 214 -10.24 20.19 -0.13
N ILE A 215 -9.84 19.23 -0.99
CA ILE A 215 -9.87 19.40 -2.45
C ILE A 215 -11.31 19.59 -2.96
N ILE A 216 -12.25 18.77 -2.47
CA ILE A 216 -13.68 18.88 -2.83
C ILE A 216 -14.23 20.25 -2.44
N LYS A 217 -13.89 20.73 -1.24
CA LYS A 217 -14.28 22.06 -0.76
C LYS A 217 -13.66 23.19 -1.58
N TYR A 218 -12.40 23.05 -2.00
CA TYR A 218 -11.74 24.02 -2.86
C TYR A 218 -12.50 24.23 -4.18
N PHE A 219 -12.98 23.15 -4.79
CA PHE A 219 -13.83 23.21 -5.99
C PHE A 219 -15.30 23.57 -5.72
N LYS A 220 -15.67 23.79 -4.45
CA LYS A 220 -17.05 24.08 -4.02
C LYS A 220 -18.05 23.02 -4.47
N VAL A 221 -17.62 21.76 -4.50
CA VAL A 221 -18.44 20.61 -4.88
C VAL A 221 -19.17 20.06 -3.65
N SER A 222 -20.46 19.74 -3.81
CA SER A 222 -21.23 19.03 -2.77
C SER A 222 -20.99 17.52 -2.90
N PRO A 223 -20.60 16.80 -1.83
CA PRO A 223 -20.27 15.37 -1.89
C PRO A 223 -21.34 14.48 -2.55
N GLU A 224 -22.61 14.80 -2.35
CA GLU A 224 -23.77 14.06 -2.86
C GLU A 224 -23.86 14.11 -4.40
N THR A 225 -23.23 15.11 -5.02
CA THR A 225 -23.16 15.29 -6.47
C THR A 225 -22.02 14.51 -7.12
N ILE A 226 -21.08 14.00 -6.32
CA ILE A 226 -19.92 13.28 -6.83
C ILE A 226 -20.38 11.92 -7.34
N GLN A 227 -19.97 11.58 -8.55
CA GLN A 227 -20.12 10.25 -9.12
C GLN A 227 -18.86 9.42 -8.90
N LYS A 228 -17.68 10.02 -9.09
CA LYS A 228 -16.41 9.31 -8.99
C LYS A 228 -15.26 10.23 -8.62
N ILE A 229 -14.34 9.73 -7.80
CA ILE A 229 -13.02 10.34 -7.60
C ILE A 229 -11.94 9.43 -8.18
N GLU A 230 -11.08 10.01 -9.00
CA GLU A 230 -9.91 9.34 -9.58
C GLU A 230 -8.66 10.04 -9.06
N TYR A 231 -7.77 9.33 -8.40
CA TYR A 231 -6.53 9.93 -7.89
C TYR A 231 -5.43 9.95 -8.97
N ARG A 232 -5.54 9.11 -9.99
CA ARG A 232 -4.58 8.99 -11.12
C ARG A 232 -5.36 8.72 -12.42
N GLY A 233 -6.38 9.52 -12.71
CA GLY A 233 -7.16 9.38 -13.94
C GLY A 233 -6.50 10.01 -15.15
N GLY A 234 -6.82 9.52 -16.34
CA GLY A 234 -6.27 10.03 -17.61
C GLY A 234 -4.92 9.43 -17.99
N ASN A 235 -4.27 10.07 -18.97
CA ASN A 235 -2.99 9.62 -19.48
C ASN A 235 -1.91 9.72 -18.40
N TRP A 236 -1.00 8.75 -18.38
CA TRP A 236 0.14 8.76 -17.47
C TRP A 236 0.94 10.07 -17.62
N PRO A 237 1.37 10.72 -16.51
CA PRO A 237 1.33 10.24 -15.13
C PRO A 237 -0.01 10.44 -14.41
N GLY A 238 -1.03 11.01 -15.04
CA GLY A 238 -2.40 11.10 -14.53
C GLY A 238 -2.73 12.38 -13.79
N GLU A 239 -3.99 12.50 -13.39
CA GLU A 239 -4.58 13.65 -12.73
C GLU A 239 -5.43 13.20 -11.53
N PHE A 240 -5.56 14.06 -10.52
CA PHE A 240 -6.66 13.95 -9.59
C PHE A 240 -7.92 14.50 -10.28
N ARG A 241 -9.01 13.73 -10.33
CA ARG A 241 -10.26 14.10 -11.00
C ARG A 241 -11.47 13.90 -10.09
N ILE A 242 -12.39 14.85 -10.14
CA ILE A 242 -13.73 14.74 -9.56
C ILE A 242 -14.71 14.74 -10.71
N LEU A 243 -15.46 13.66 -10.88
CA LEU A 243 -16.52 13.53 -11.87
C LEU A 243 -17.85 13.67 -11.14
N LEU A 244 -18.67 14.63 -11.57
CA LEU A 244 -20.00 14.86 -11.03
C LEU A 244 -21.06 14.11 -11.83
N LYS A 245 -22.19 13.82 -11.18
CA LYS A 245 -23.36 13.13 -11.79
C LYS A 245 -23.95 13.87 -13.00
N ASN A 246 -23.76 15.19 -13.07
CA ASN A 246 -24.19 16.03 -14.20
C ASN A 246 -23.16 16.12 -15.34
N GLY A 247 -22.07 15.34 -15.27
CA GLY A 247 -21.01 15.31 -16.28
C GLY A 247 -19.91 16.38 -16.10
N ILE A 248 -20.04 17.33 -15.16
CA ILE A 248 -18.98 18.29 -14.87
C ILE A 248 -17.76 17.55 -14.30
N LYS A 249 -16.58 17.95 -14.78
CA LYS A 249 -15.30 17.37 -14.38
C LYS A 249 -14.34 18.45 -13.87
N TYR A 250 -13.81 18.23 -12.68
CA TYR A 250 -12.66 18.98 -12.15
C TYR A 250 -11.40 18.13 -12.24
N SER A 251 -10.26 18.74 -12.57
CA SER A 251 -8.98 18.03 -12.68
C SER A 251 -7.82 18.87 -12.15
N LEU A 252 -6.89 18.20 -11.46
CA LEU A 252 -5.60 18.76 -11.03
C LEU A 252 -4.50 17.82 -11.50
N HIS A 253 -3.45 18.36 -12.13
CA HIS A 253 -2.29 17.56 -12.51
C HIS A 253 -1.69 16.86 -11.28
N LYS A 254 -1.19 15.63 -11.45
CA LYS A 254 -0.63 14.81 -10.36
C LYS A 254 0.39 15.56 -9.48
N ASP A 255 1.11 16.52 -10.02
CA ASP A 255 2.09 17.29 -9.24
C ASP A 255 1.50 18.01 -8.02
N ILE A 256 0.17 18.19 -7.96
CA ILE A 256 -0.51 18.68 -6.76
C ILE A 256 -0.15 17.87 -5.50
N TYR A 257 0.08 16.57 -5.64
CA TYR A 257 0.46 15.70 -4.53
C TYR A 257 1.79 16.11 -3.89
N ARG A 258 2.71 16.76 -4.62
CA ARG A 258 3.98 17.26 -4.05
C ARG A 258 3.75 18.28 -2.94
N TYR A 259 2.67 19.06 -3.03
CA TYR A 259 2.27 20.04 -2.03
C TYR A 259 1.40 19.39 -0.96
N PHE A 260 0.41 18.61 -1.36
CA PHE A 260 -0.53 18.00 -0.43
C PHE A 260 0.13 17.00 0.51
N PHE A 261 1.13 16.27 0.03
CA PHE A 261 1.95 15.42 0.88
C PHE A 261 2.72 16.20 1.97
N ARG A 262 3.00 17.50 1.79
CA ARG A 262 3.63 18.30 2.86
C ARG A 262 2.60 18.75 3.90
N LEU A 263 1.37 18.99 3.48
CA LEU A 263 0.29 19.53 4.32
C LEU A 263 -0.48 18.43 5.08
N TYR A 264 -0.70 17.29 4.43
CA TYR A 264 -1.61 16.26 4.92
C TYR A 264 -0.94 14.94 5.27
N CYS A 265 0.39 14.81 5.14
CA CYS A 265 1.09 13.57 5.48
C CYS A 265 0.92 13.22 6.98
N PRO A 266 0.53 11.97 7.31
CA PRO A 266 0.62 11.48 8.67
C PRO A 266 2.07 11.55 9.16
N GLU A 267 2.29 12.06 10.37
CA GLU A 267 3.64 12.29 10.90
C GLU A 267 4.47 10.99 10.90
N ARG A 268 3.84 9.86 11.26
CA ARG A 268 4.46 8.53 11.18
C ARG A 268 5.09 8.22 9.83
N CYS A 269 4.50 8.66 8.72
CA CYS A 269 5.07 8.41 7.40
C CYS A 269 6.47 9.02 7.31
N ILE A 270 6.74 10.18 7.90
CA ILE A 270 8.05 10.87 7.85
C ILE A 270 9.19 9.99 8.38
N TYR A 271 8.88 9.06 9.29
CA TYR A 271 9.83 8.13 9.92
C TYR A 271 9.82 6.73 9.30
N CYS A 272 8.95 6.44 8.35
CA CYS A 272 8.94 5.14 7.67
C CYS A 272 10.21 4.95 6.86
N ILE A 273 10.91 3.83 7.07
CA ILE A 273 12.16 3.47 6.36
C ILE A 273 11.94 2.45 5.23
N ASP A 274 10.73 1.91 5.12
CA ASP A 274 10.37 0.87 4.16
C ASP A 274 9.63 1.50 2.99
N TYR A 275 10.39 1.94 2.00
CA TYR A 275 9.85 2.56 0.79
C TYR A 275 9.36 1.50 -0.22
N SER A 276 10.13 0.42 -0.36
CA SER A 276 9.96 -0.57 -1.43
C SER A 276 9.10 -1.77 -1.02
N ASN A 277 8.54 -1.73 0.19
CA ASN A 277 7.69 -2.78 0.75
C ASN A 277 8.46 -4.12 0.87
N GLU A 278 9.52 -4.07 1.67
CA GLU A 278 10.61 -5.06 1.65
C GLU A 278 10.20 -6.43 2.19
N LEU A 279 9.09 -6.52 2.90
CA LEU A 279 8.56 -7.76 3.48
C LEU A 279 7.42 -8.39 2.67
N ALA A 280 7.13 -7.88 1.47
CA ALA A 280 6.13 -8.45 0.57
C ALA A 280 6.69 -9.65 -0.23
N ASP A 281 5.82 -10.45 -0.83
CA ASP A 281 6.21 -11.53 -1.75
C ASP A 281 6.58 -10.97 -3.13
N ILE A 282 5.78 -10.00 -3.60
CA ILE A 282 6.01 -9.20 -4.80
C ILE A 282 5.89 -7.73 -4.42
N SER A 283 6.80 -6.88 -4.89
CA SER A 283 6.62 -5.42 -4.77
C SER A 283 6.42 -4.75 -6.11
N VAL A 284 5.58 -3.73 -6.18
CA VAL A 284 5.19 -3.07 -7.42
C VAL A 284 5.31 -1.54 -7.30
N ALA A 285 5.84 -0.91 -8.33
CA ALA A 285 6.02 0.54 -8.42
C ALA A 285 5.77 1.06 -9.84
N ASP A 286 5.61 2.38 -9.97
CA ASP A 286 5.75 3.06 -11.26
C ASP A 286 7.20 2.94 -11.79
N ALA A 287 7.40 2.69 -13.08
CA ALA A 287 8.71 2.63 -13.72
C ALA A 287 9.18 4.03 -14.15
N TRP A 288 9.64 4.85 -13.20
CA TRP A 288 10.21 6.18 -13.45
C TRP A 288 11.61 6.11 -14.08
N ILE A 289 11.73 5.47 -15.25
CA ILE A 289 13.00 5.27 -15.94
C ILE A 289 13.11 6.32 -17.04
N VAL A 290 14.13 7.17 -16.94
CA VAL A 290 14.47 8.18 -17.95
C VAL A 290 15.54 7.58 -18.88
N GLY A 291 15.29 7.66 -20.18
CA GLY A 291 16.24 7.26 -21.22
C GLY A 291 17.42 8.22 -21.34
N LYS A 292 18.45 7.82 -22.09
CA LYS A 292 19.66 8.65 -22.30
C LYS A 292 19.37 10.01 -22.96
N ASN A 293 18.26 10.11 -23.69
CA ASN A 293 17.78 11.34 -24.33
C ASN A 293 17.00 12.27 -23.39
N GLY A 294 16.93 11.97 -22.09
CA GLY A 294 16.19 12.75 -21.10
C GLY A 294 14.66 12.55 -21.12
N GLN A 295 14.14 11.70 -22.01
CA GLN A 295 12.71 11.37 -22.09
C GLN A 295 12.37 10.12 -21.28
N TRP A 296 11.10 9.95 -20.93
CA TRP A 296 10.63 8.72 -20.29
C TRP A 296 10.85 7.53 -21.22
N ARG A 297 11.49 6.47 -20.70
CA ARG A 297 11.67 5.21 -21.44
C ARG A 297 10.35 4.51 -21.73
N TYR A 298 9.36 4.73 -20.86
CA TYR A 298 8.00 4.19 -20.99
C TYR A 298 6.98 5.34 -20.90
N PRO A 299 6.75 6.08 -21.99
CA PRO A 299 5.87 7.26 -21.98
C PRO A 299 4.40 6.91 -21.66
N ASP A 300 3.96 5.69 -21.97
CA ASP A 300 2.62 5.19 -21.63
C ASP A 300 2.53 4.58 -20.22
N GLY A 301 3.62 4.61 -19.46
CA GLY A 301 3.74 3.93 -18.18
C GLY A 301 4.03 2.43 -18.28
N LYS A 302 4.89 1.95 -17.37
CA LYS A 302 5.10 0.54 -17.04
C LYS A 302 5.22 0.39 -15.53
N SER A 303 4.90 -0.78 -15.02
CA SER A 303 5.13 -1.12 -13.62
C SER A 303 6.50 -1.79 -13.44
N ILE A 304 7.28 -1.38 -12.43
CA ILE A 304 8.38 -2.22 -11.94
C ILE A 304 7.79 -3.27 -11.02
N VAL A 305 8.14 -4.54 -11.25
CA VAL A 305 7.75 -5.68 -10.42
C VAL A 305 9.00 -6.33 -9.85
N LEU A 306 9.13 -6.32 -8.53
CA LEU A 306 10.18 -7.02 -7.79
C LEU A 306 9.65 -8.33 -7.24
N ILE A 307 10.27 -9.44 -7.63
CA ILE A 307 9.98 -10.76 -7.10
C ILE A 307 10.90 -11.00 -5.91
N ARG A 308 10.33 -11.13 -4.71
CA ARG A 308 11.11 -11.23 -3.47
C ARG A 308 11.19 -12.65 -2.93
N THR A 309 10.04 -13.29 -2.72
CA THR A 309 9.97 -14.62 -2.11
C THR A 309 9.81 -15.74 -3.14
N LYS A 310 9.99 -16.99 -2.68
CA LYS A 310 9.63 -18.18 -3.49
C LYS A 310 8.14 -18.18 -3.84
N THR A 311 7.29 -17.76 -2.90
CA THR A 311 5.83 -17.58 -3.10
C THR A 311 5.55 -16.57 -4.21
N GLY A 312 6.16 -15.39 -4.15
CA GLY A 312 5.99 -14.36 -5.18
C GLY A 312 6.43 -14.87 -6.56
N LYS A 313 7.55 -15.60 -6.64
CA LYS A 313 8.00 -16.24 -7.89
C LYS A 313 7.01 -17.26 -8.41
N HIS A 314 6.47 -18.12 -7.53
CA HIS A 314 5.50 -19.14 -7.91
C HIS A 314 4.25 -18.53 -8.56
N PHE A 315 3.62 -17.55 -7.90
CA PHE A 315 2.43 -16.89 -8.45
C PHE A 315 2.73 -16.10 -9.72
N PHE A 316 3.87 -15.40 -9.78
CA PHE A 316 4.27 -14.66 -10.98
C PHE A 316 4.45 -15.56 -12.21
N GLU A 317 5.07 -16.73 -12.05
CA GLU A 317 5.28 -17.69 -13.15
C GLU A 317 3.96 -18.33 -13.65
N ILE A 318 2.95 -18.50 -12.78
CA ILE A 318 1.61 -18.96 -13.21
C ILE A 318 1.03 -17.99 -14.24
N SER A 319 1.09 -16.69 -13.98
CA SER A 319 0.56 -15.67 -14.90
C SER A 319 1.42 -15.48 -16.15
N LYS A 320 2.75 -15.65 -16.03
CA LYS A 320 3.66 -15.56 -17.18
C LYS A 320 3.38 -16.61 -18.26
N LYS A 321 2.96 -17.83 -17.88
CA LYS A 321 2.62 -18.90 -18.83
C LYS A 321 1.50 -18.55 -19.82
N LYS A 322 0.66 -17.56 -19.49
CA LYS A 322 -0.43 -17.11 -20.37
C LYS A 322 0.01 -16.04 -21.40
N ASN A 323 1.29 -15.62 -21.40
CA ASN A 323 1.79 -14.51 -22.23
C ASN A 323 0.96 -13.21 -22.08
N SER A 324 0.35 -12.99 -20.91
CA SER A 324 -0.52 -11.83 -20.64
C SER A 324 0.26 -10.55 -20.30
N PHE A 325 1.59 -10.62 -20.25
CA PHE A 325 2.44 -9.49 -19.90
C PHE A 325 3.56 -9.29 -20.91
N PHE A 326 3.79 -8.03 -21.27
CA PHE A 326 5.07 -7.60 -21.83
C PHE A 326 6.08 -7.46 -20.69
N LEU A 327 7.14 -8.28 -20.73
CA LEU A 327 8.16 -8.34 -19.69
C LEU A 327 9.51 -7.91 -20.23
N GLU A 328 10.13 -6.95 -19.54
CA GLU A 328 11.53 -6.60 -19.77
C GLU A 328 12.30 -6.81 -18.46
N LYS A 329 13.37 -7.60 -18.49
CA LYS A 329 14.22 -7.81 -17.32
C LYS A 329 14.94 -6.51 -16.97
N LEU A 330 14.95 -6.14 -15.69
CA LEU A 330 15.69 -4.98 -15.19
C LEU A 330 16.85 -5.40 -14.31
N HIS A 331 17.95 -4.67 -14.44
CA HIS A 331 19.04 -4.70 -13.47
C HIS A 331 18.68 -3.88 -12.23
N ARG A 332 19.27 -4.25 -11.10
CA ARG A 332 19.00 -3.64 -9.80
C ARG A 332 19.34 -2.15 -9.78
N GLU A 333 20.40 -1.77 -10.47
CA GLU A 333 20.89 -0.39 -10.60
C GLU A 333 19.85 0.47 -11.32
N VAL A 334 19.22 -0.06 -12.37
CA VAL A 334 18.15 0.63 -13.11
C VAL A 334 16.93 0.87 -12.22
N VAL A 335 16.53 -0.14 -11.44
CA VAL A 335 15.45 0.01 -10.45
C VAL A 335 15.81 1.06 -9.41
N PHE A 336 17.03 1.03 -8.88
CA PHE A 336 17.49 2.01 -7.89
C PHE A 336 17.48 3.44 -8.44
N GLU A 337 18.09 3.66 -9.61
CA GLU A 337 18.16 5.00 -10.22
C GLU A 337 16.76 5.55 -10.51
N SER A 338 15.80 4.71 -10.94
CA SER A 338 14.41 5.14 -11.20
C SER A 338 13.71 5.72 -9.97
N HIS A 339 14.13 5.35 -8.75
CA HIS A 339 13.51 5.81 -7.50
C HIS A 339 14.50 6.51 -6.55
N LYS A 340 15.71 6.83 -7.01
CA LYS A 340 16.83 7.29 -6.17
C LYS A 340 16.49 8.50 -5.31
N GLY A 341 15.80 9.48 -5.88
CA GLY A 341 15.38 10.69 -5.14
C GLY A 341 14.48 10.35 -3.96
N THR A 342 13.48 9.49 -4.17
CA THR A 342 12.58 9.05 -3.11
C THR A 342 13.29 8.14 -2.12
N ILE A 343 14.12 7.20 -2.57
CA ILE A 343 14.92 6.33 -1.68
C ILE A 343 15.82 7.16 -0.75
N ARG A 344 16.48 8.22 -1.27
CA ARG A 344 17.28 9.14 -0.45
C ARG A 344 16.44 9.79 0.65
N SER A 345 15.26 10.33 0.31
CA SER A 345 14.39 10.98 1.29
C SER A 345 13.76 10.01 2.31
N ARG A 346 13.32 8.84 1.83
CA ARG A 346 12.42 7.92 2.54
C ARG A 346 13.13 6.76 3.22
N LYS A 347 14.33 6.39 2.78
CA LYS A 347 15.15 5.41 3.49
C LYS A 347 16.23 6.12 4.28
N ILE A 348 17.15 6.81 3.61
CA ILE A 348 18.30 7.47 4.27
C ILE A 348 17.82 8.61 5.19
N GLY A 349 17.01 9.53 4.68
CA GLY A 349 16.50 10.65 5.47
C GLY A 349 15.62 10.22 6.64
N SER A 350 14.82 9.16 6.48
CA SER A 350 13.98 8.64 7.58
C SER A 350 14.82 8.01 8.68
N ILE A 351 15.89 7.28 8.35
CA ILE A 351 16.85 6.75 9.33
C ILE A 351 17.49 7.90 10.11
N GLN A 352 17.94 8.95 9.44
CA GLN A 352 18.54 10.11 10.12
C GLN A 352 17.54 10.81 11.05
N ARG A 353 16.29 11.00 10.62
CA ARG A 353 15.23 11.55 11.47
C ARG A 353 14.96 10.69 12.69
N LEU A 354 14.95 9.37 12.54
CA LEU A 354 14.82 8.44 13.66
C LEU A 354 16.00 8.57 14.64
N ILE A 355 17.24 8.61 14.15
CA ILE A 355 18.44 8.80 15.00
C ILE A 355 18.36 10.13 15.76
N ASN A 356 18.03 11.22 15.07
CA ASN A 356 17.93 12.55 15.69
C ASN A 356 16.80 12.62 16.74
N SER A 357 15.64 12.02 16.46
CA SER A 357 14.52 11.98 17.41
C SER A 357 14.87 11.25 18.71
N LYS A 358 15.78 10.28 18.67
CA LYS A 358 16.29 9.60 19.87
C LYS A 358 17.26 10.48 20.68
N ARG A 359 18.03 11.34 20.01
CA ARG A 359 18.95 12.31 20.64
C ARG A 359 18.21 13.46 21.32
N GLU A 360 17.15 13.97 20.70
CA GLU A 360 16.32 15.03 21.31
C GLU A 360 15.56 14.56 22.56
N LEU A 361 15.29 13.25 22.68
CA LEU A 361 14.69 12.64 23.86
C LEU A 361 15.72 12.21 24.92
N ASN A 362 17.02 12.37 24.64
CA ASN A 362 18.09 11.99 25.56
C ASN A 362 19.36 12.84 25.29
N PRO A 363 19.49 14.03 25.91
CA PRO A 363 20.55 14.99 25.62
C PRO A 363 21.98 14.49 25.95
N ASP A 364 22.10 13.35 26.64
CA ASP A 364 23.38 12.77 27.04
C ASP A 364 24.00 11.80 26.01
N TYR A 365 23.36 11.60 24.85
CA TYR A 365 23.97 10.86 23.73
C TYR A 365 24.68 11.82 22.75
N ASN A 366 25.77 12.43 23.23
CA ASN A 366 26.83 12.99 22.37
C ASN A 366 27.92 11.96 22.14
#